data_AF-A0A1G2YRL1-F1
#
_entry.id   AF-A0A1G2YRL1-F1
#
_cell.length_a   1.000
_cell.length_b   1.000
_cell.length_c   1.000
_cell.angle_alpha   90.00
_cell.angle_beta   90.00
_cell.angle_gamma   90.00
#
_symmetry.space_group_name_H-M   'P 1'
#
loop_
_entity.id
_entity.type
_entity.pdbx_description
1 polymer ?
#
loop_
_entity_poly.entity_id
_entity_poly.type
_entity_poly.pdbx_seq_one_letter_code
_entity_poly.pdbx_strand_id
1 'polypeptide(L)'
;MSKFKPKGRGRKFIREENPNKIRRQMTKNHLDVLQNIEFSIVTAWRNNSKIDDKVVASALKTAIEGVVPVDELSVSLVKNIEDTRLLRADVPDEIWKNGLKVVLESVYNHSDAQTGDTDYLDFVSAFIY
;
A
#
# COMPACT_ATOMS: atom_id res chain seq x y z
N MET A 1 -6.01 -9.45 56.91
CA MET A 1 -6.92 -8.78 55.97
C MET A 1 -6.11 -8.09 54.89
N SER A 2 -6.28 -8.54 53.64
CA SER A 2 -5.46 -8.19 52.47
C SER A 2 -5.82 -6.82 51.90
N LYS A 3 -4.82 -5.98 51.59
CA LYS A 3 -4.98 -4.74 50.83
C LYS A 3 -4.80 -5.04 49.34
N PHE A 4 -5.91 -5.15 48.61
CA PHE A 4 -5.91 -5.26 47.16
C PHE A 4 -5.63 -3.87 46.55
N LYS A 5 -4.49 -3.70 45.85
CA LYS A 5 -4.26 -2.55 44.95
C LYS A 5 -4.47 -3.03 43.52
N PRO A 6 -5.35 -2.41 42.71
CA PRO A 6 -5.46 -2.78 41.30
C PRO A 6 -4.21 -2.32 40.54
N LYS A 7 -3.54 -3.27 39.87
CA LYS A 7 -2.47 -3.02 38.90
C LYS A 7 -3.05 -2.20 37.74
N GLY A 8 -2.49 -1.02 37.50
CA GLY A 8 -2.79 -0.23 36.31
C GLY A 8 -2.53 -1.05 35.06
N ARG A 9 -3.55 -1.20 34.21
CA ARG A 9 -3.39 -1.72 32.86
C ARG A 9 -2.54 -0.72 32.08
N GLY A 10 -1.27 -1.07 31.84
CA GLY A 10 -0.43 -0.34 30.91
C GLY A 10 -1.11 -0.33 29.55
N ARG A 11 -1.58 0.84 29.11
CA ARG A 11 -1.87 1.07 27.70
C ARG A 11 -0.57 0.78 26.95
N LYS A 12 -0.55 -0.25 26.10
CA LYS A 12 0.49 -0.37 25.07
C LYS A 12 0.42 0.93 24.28
N PHE A 13 1.40 1.80 24.45
CA PHE A 13 1.65 2.88 23.51
C PHE A 13 1.97 2.18 22.19
N ILE A 14 0.99 2.12 21.29
CA ILE A 14 1.28 1.87 19.88
C ILE A 14 2.12 3.07 19.47
N ARG A 15 3.44 2.89 19.43
CA ARG A 15 4.30 3.90 18.83
C ARG A 15 3.89 3.93 17.37
N GLU A 16 3.28 5.02 16.92
CA GLU A 16 3.18 5.31 15.50
C GLU A 16 4.59 5.21 14.93
N GLU A 17 4.79 4.25 14.05
CA GLU A 17 6.07 4.04 13.41
C GLU A 17 6.39 5.24 12.51
N ASN A 18 7.60 5.77 12.61
CA ASN A 18 8.01 6.93 11.82
C ASN A 18 7.98 6.59 10.31
N PRO A 19 7.15 7.26 9.49
CA PRO A 19 7.01 6.96 8.06
C PRO A 19 8.34 7.00 7.30
N ASN A 20 9.22 7.96 7.64
CA ASN A 20 10.55 8.06 7.01
C ASN A 20 11.43 6.84 7.29
N LYS A 21 11.28 6.23 8.48
CA LYS A 21 12.00 5.02 8.84
C LYS A 21 11.47 3.83 8.05
N ILE A 22 10.15 3.69 7.92
CA ILE A 22 9.52 2.64 7.10
C ILE A 22 9.98 2.76 5.65
N ARG A 23 9.85 3.94 5.05
CA ARG A 23 10.26 4.20 3.66
C ARG A 23 11.73 3.82 3.43
N ARG A 24 12.63 4.25 4.32
CA ARG A 24 14.06 3.93 4.23
C ARG A 24 14.32 2.42 4.37
N GLN A 25 13.57 1.73 5.24
CA GLN A 25 13.72 0.29 5.41
C GLN A 25 13.22 -0.47 4.18
N MET A 26 12.05 -0.12 3.65
CA MET A 26 11.47 -0.75 2.47
C MET A 26 12.37 -0.57 1.24
N THR A 27 12.80 0.66 0.96
CA THR A 27 13.68 0.95 -0.19
C THR A 27 15.06 0.30 -0.09
N LYS A 28 15.57 0.06 1.13
CA LYS A 28 16.88 -0.57 1.31
C LYS A 28 16.84 -2.10 1.29
N ASN A 29 15.83 -2.71 1.90
CA ASN A 29 15.83 -4.15 2.21
C ASN A 29 14.73 -4.95 1.50
N HIS A 30 13.71 -4.27 0.96
CA HIS A 30 12.50 -4.89 0.43
C HIS A 30 12.07 -4.21 -0.88
N LEU A 31 13.04 -3.81 -1.70
CA LEU A 31 12.81 -3.14 -2.98
C LEU A 31 12.01 -4.03 -3.95
N ASP A 32 12.25 -5.35 -3.89
CA ASP A 32 11.51 -6.35 -4.66
C ASP A 32 10.01 -6.34 -4.36
N VAL A 33 9.62 -6.13 -3.10
CA VAL A 33 8.22 -6.02 -2.69
C VAL A 33 7.58 -4.76 -3.29
N LEU A 34 8.29 -3.63 -3.26
CA LEU A 34 7.82 -2.39 -3.88
C LEU A 34 7.63 -2.58 -5.38
N GLN A 35 8.62 -3.15 -6.06
CA GLN A 35 8.57 -3.43 -7.49
C GLN A 35 7.42 -4.38 -7.86
N ASN A 36 7.13 -5.41 -7.06
CA ASN A 36 6.00 -6.31 -7.32
C ASN A 36 4.65 -5.59 -7.22
N ILE A 37 4.47 -4.73 -6.22
CA ILE A 37 3.26 -3.93 -6.07
C ILE A 37 3.12 -2.96 -7.27
N GLU A 38 4.17 -2.20 -7.59
CA GLU A 38 4.15 -1.24 -8.69
C GLU A 38 3.94 -1.93 -10.04
N PHE A 39 4.56 -3.10 -10.28
CA PHE A 39 4.35 -3.90 -11.47
C PHE A 39 2.90 -4.33 -11.63
N SER A 40 2.25 -4.76 -10.55
CA SER A 40 0.83 -5.14 -10.58
C SER A 40 -0.08 -3.96 -10.94
N ILE A 41 0.25 -2.76 -10.45
CA ILE A 41 -0.49 -1.52 -10.73
C ILE A 41 -0.31 -1.10 -12.19
N VAL A 42 0.93 -1.02 -12.67
CA VAL A 42 1.22 -0.63 -14.06
C VAL A 42 0.63 -1.63 -15.05
N THR A 43 0.71 -2.93 -14.77
CA THR A 43 0.10 -3.97 -15.61
C THR A 43 -1.42 -3.79 -15.69
N ALA A 44 -2.08 -3.53 -14.56
CA ALA A 44 -3.51 -3.28 -14.52
C ALA A 44 -3.89 -2.05 -15.37
N TRP A 45 -3.16 -0.95 -15.21
CA TRP A 45 -3.38 0.29 -15.96
C TRP A 45 -3.14 0.13 -17.46
N ARG A 46 -2.07 -0.57 -17.87
CA ARG A 46 -1.80 -0.86 -19.30
C ARG A 46 -2.91 -1.68 -19.95
N ASN A 47 -3.56 -2.57 -19.19
CA ASN A 47 -4.69 -3.36 -19.65
C ASN A 47 -6.03 -2.61 -19.59
N ASN A 48 -6.11 -1.54 -18.80
CA ASN A 48 -7.31 -0.73 -18.64
C ASN A 48 -6.95 0.73 -18.37
N SER A 49 -6.92 1.54 -19.43
CA SER A 49 -6.56 2.95 -19.38
C SER A 49 -7.55 3.85 -18.62
N LYS A 50 -8.63 3.29 -18.07
CA LYS A 50 -9.55 4.01 -17.16
C LYS A 50 -9.06 4.06 -15.73
N ILE A 51 -8.03 3.28 -15.39
CA ILE A 51 -7.37 3.36 -14.07
C ILE A 51 -6.56 4.65 -14.05
N ASP A 52 -6.90 5.54 -13.14
CA ASP A 52 -6.17 6.78 -12.85
C ASP A 52 -5.52 6.70 -11.45
N ASP A 53 -4.72 7.69 -11.09
CA ASP A 53 -4.01 7.74 -9.81
C ASP A 53 -4.97 7.78 -8.61
N LYS A 54 -6.19 8.29 -8.80
CA LYS A 54 -7.26 8.25 -7.80
C LYS A 54 -7.71 6.81 -7.52
N VAL A 55 -7.94 6.02 -8.56
CA VAL A 55 -8.24 4.58 -8.44
C VAL A 55 -7.08 3.85 -7.76
N VAL A 56 -5.83 4.15 -8.14
CA VAL A 56 -4.65 3.57 -7.49
C VAL A 56 -4.61 3.88 -6.00
N ALA A 57 -4.78 5.15 -5.62
CA ALA A 57 -4.80 5.58 -4.23
C ALA A 57 -5.94 4.93 -3.43
N SER A 58 -7.13 4.84 -4.02
CA SER A 58 -8.30 4.18 -3.44
C SER A 58 -8.03 2.69 -3.18
N ALA A 59 -7.55 1.97 -4.20
CA ALA A 59 -7.24 0.54 -4.10
C ALA A 59 -6.16 0.26 -3.03
N LEU A 60 -5.09 1.05 -3.00
CA LEU A 60 -4.02 0.90 -1.99
C LEU A 60 -4.54 1.14 -0.57
N LYS A 61 -5.34 2.19 -0.35
CA LYS A 61 -6.00 2.43 0.95
C LYS A 61 -6.85 1.25 1.35
N THR A 62 -7.67 0.76 0.42
CA THR A 62 -8.54 -0.38 0.68
C THR A 62 -7.75 -1.64 1.04
N ALA A 63 -6.67 -1.95 0.31
CA ALA A 63 -5.81 -3.09 0.60
C ALA A 63 -5.08 -2.95 1.95
N ILE A 64 -4.71 -1.73 2.35
CA ILE A 64 -4.08 -1.45 3.65
C ILE A 64 -5.10 -1.64 4.80
N GLU A 65 -6.32 -1.16 4.61
CA GLU A 65 -7.39 -1.16 5.61
C GLU A 65 -8.13 -2.50 5.70
N GLY A 66 -8.06 -3.33 4.65
CA GLY A 66 -8.78 -4.61 4.57
C GLY A 66 -10.29 -4.41 4.41
N VAL A 67 -10.71 -3.32 3.76
CA VAL A 67 -12.12 -3.02 3.48
C VAL A 67 -12.49 -3.44 2.06
N VAL A 68 -13.77 -3.32 1.70
CA VAL A 68 -14.22 -3.63 0.32
C VAL A 68 -14.26 -2.32 -0.48
N PRO A 69 -13.65 -2.25 -1.69
CA PRO A 69 -13.70 -1.05 -2.50
C PRO A 69 -15.13 -0.79 -3.00
N VAL A 70 -15.47 0.48 -3.18
CA VAL A 70 -16.82 0.88 -3.64
C VAL A 70 -16.92 0.88 -5.16
N ASP A 71 -15.86 1.28 -5.86
CA ASP A 71 -15.83 1.36 -7.32
C ASP A 71 -15.21 0.11 -7.96
N GLU A 72 -15.75 -0.30 -9.11
CA GLU A 72 -15.38 -1.52 -9.82
C GLU A 72 -13.90 -1.54 -10.26
N LEU A 73 -13.34 -0.38 -10.60
CA LEU A 73 -11.93 -0.28 -11.00
C LEU A 73 -11.00 -0.55 -9.81
N SER A 74 -11.30 0.03 -8.65
CA SER A 74 -10.58 -0.27 -7.41
C SER A 74 -10.76 -1.73 -6.98
N VAL A 75 -11.94 -2.33 -7.16
CA VAL A 75 -12.14 -3.78 -6.93
C VAL A 75 -11.19 -4.61 -7.80
N SER A 76 -11.15 -4.33 -9.10
CA SER A 76 -10.26 -5.04 -10.02
C SER A 76 -8.79 -4.84 -9.67
N LEU A 77 -8.40 -3.63 -9.27
CA LEU A 77 -7.01 -3.33 -8.92
C LEU A 77 -6.59 -3.96 -7.60
N VAL A 78 -7.45 -3.94 -6.58
CA VAL A 78 -7.21 -4.67 -5.31
C VAL A 78 -7.02 -6.15 -5.58
N LYS A 79 -7.84 -6.76 -6.43
CA LYS A 79 -7.67 -8.17 -6.81
C LYS A 79 -6.30 -8.44 -7.44
N ASN A 80 -5.81 -7.58 -8.33
CA ASN A 80 -4.47 -7.75 -8.92
C ASN A 80 -3.35 -7.66 -7.86
N ILE A 81 -3.49 -6.75 -6.89
CA ILE A 81 -2.56 -6.63 -5.77
C ILE A 81 -2.62 -7.87 -4.87
N GLU A 82 -3.81 -8.41 -4.61
CA GLU A 82 -4.02 -9.64 -3.83
C GLU A 82 -3.47 -10.88 -4.54
N ASP A 83 -3.70 -11.00 -5.86
CA ASP A 83 -3.13 -12.08 -6.67
C ASP A 83 -1.58 -12.03 -6.60
N THR A 84 -0.99 -10.83 -6.62
CA THR A 84 0.46 -10.65 -6.43
C THR A 84 0.91 -10.99 -5.00
N ARG A 85 0.12 -10.64 -3.98
CA ARG A 85 0.36 -11.01 -2.57
C ARG A 85 0.42 -12.52 -2.39
N LEU A 86 -0.48 -13.26 -3.06
CA LEU A 86 -0.55 -14.72 -3.00
C LEU A 86 0.70 -15.37 -3.61
N LEU A 87 1.24 -14.80 -4.69
CA LEU A 87 2.50 -15.25 -5.29
C LEU A 87 3.71 -14.98 -4.38
N ARG A 88 3.63 -13.97 -3.51
CA ARG A 88 4.65 -13.59 -2.53
C ARG A 88 4.32 -14.02 -1.11
N ALA A 89 3.71 -15.18 -0.93
CA ALA A 89 3.36 -15.72 0.39
C ALA A 89 4.58 -15.89 1.33
N ASP A 90 5.80 -15.88 0.79
CA ASP A 90 7.08 -15.82 1.53
C ASP A 90 7.28 -14.51 2.31
N VAL A 91 6.66 -13.42 1.87
CA VAL A 91 6.80 -12.09 2.49
C VAL A 91 5.89 -11.98 3.71
N PRO A 92 6.38 -11.52 4.87
CA PRO A 92 5.54 -11.27 6.04
C PRO A 92 4.48 -10.17 5.77
N ASP A 93 3.28 -10.34 6.32
CA ASP A 93 2.16 -9.39 6.13
C ASP A 93 2.52 -7.94 6.47
N GLU A 94 3.31 -7.75 7.53
CA GLU A 94 3.75 -6.41 7.95
C GLU A 94 4.63 -5.74 6.88
N ILE A 95 5.52 -6.49 6.24
CA ILE A 95 6.39 -5.99 5.16
C ILE A 95 5.56 -5.67 3.93
N TRP A 96 4.60 -6.54 3.57
CA TRP A 96 3.69 -6.29 2.46
C TRP A 96 2.86 -5.01 2.69
N LYS A 97 2.23 -4.89 3.86
CA LYS A 97 1.42 -3.72 4.23
C LYS A 97 2.25 -2.44 4.30
N ASN A 98 3.51 -2.51 4.74
CA ASN A 98 4.42 -1.38 4.70
C ASN A 98 4.83 -1.03 3.26
N GLY A 99 4.95 -2.00 2.36
CA GLY A 99 5.10 -1.77 0.93
C GLY A 99 3.95 -0.98 0.34
N LEU A 100 2.71 -1.40 0.60
CA LEU A 100 1.52 -0.67 0.15
C LEU A 100 1.49 0.78 0.63
N LYS A 101 1.88 1.04 1.89
CA LYS A 101 1.96 2.41 2.43
C LYS A 101 3.01 3.26 1.71
N VAL A 102 4.18 2.68 1.41
CA VAL A 102 5.26 3.40 0.72
C VAL A 102 4.84 3.71 -0.72
N VAL A 103 4.18 2.79 -1.41
CA VAL A 103 3.65 3.05 -2.76
C VAL A 103 2.55 4.10 -2.71
N LEU A 104 1.64 4.06 -1.72
CA LEU A 104 0.61 5.10 -1.54
C LEU A 104 1.22 6.47 -1.26
N GLU A 105 2.28 6.55 -0.45
CA GLU A 105 3.04 7.79 -0.25
C GLU A 105 3.66 8.27 -1.57
N SER A 106 4.18 7.35 -2.40
CA SER A 106 4.71 7.68 -3.73
C SER A 106 3.65 8.26 -4.66
N VAL A 107 2.44 7.70 -4.67
CA VAL A 107 1.30 8.25 -5.43
C VAL A 107 1.08 9.70 -5.05
N TYR A 108 0.97 10.01 -3.76
CA TYR A 108 0.73 11.37 -3.27
C TYR A 108 1.92 12.33 -3.43
N ASN A 109 3.13 11.82 -3.65
CA ASN A 109 4.29 12.65 -3.94
C ASN A 109 4.37 13.04 -5.43
N HIS A 110 3.71 12.29 -6.32
CA HIS A 110 3.77 12.50 -7.76
C HIS A 110 2.44 12.98 -8.36
N SER A 111 1.34 12.88 -7.63
CA SER A 111 -0.01 13.16 -8.10
C SER A 111 -0.89 13.69 -6.98
N ASP A 112 -1.82 14.59 -7.31
CA ASP A 112 -2.88 15.01 -6.40
C ASP A 112 -4.00 13.94 -6.28
N ALA A 113 -3.92 12.87 -7.08
CA ALA A 113 -4.87 11.76 -7.14
C ALA A 113 -6.32 12.25 -7.37
N GLN A 114 -6.48 13.22 -8.26
CA GLN A 114 -7.79 13.64 -8.75
C GLN A 114 -8.26 12.70 -9.87
N THR A 115 -9.55 12.79 -10.19
CA THR A 115 -10.11 11.98 -11.28
C THR A 115 -9.43 12.36 -12.59
N GLY A 116 -8.85 11.38 -13.28
CA GLY A 116 -8.15 11.54 -14.55
C GLY A 116 -6.64 11.78 -14.44
N ASP A 117 -6.09 11.99 -13.24
CA ASP A 117 -4.65 12.18 -13.06
C ASP A 117 -3.90 10.87 -13.35
N THR A 118 -2.80 10.95 -14.12
CA THR A 118 -1.94 9.79 -14.41
C THR A 118 -0.47 10.06 -14.11
N ASP A 119 -0.14 11.15 -13.43
CA ASP A 119 1.25 11.58 -13.20
C ASP A 119 2.08 10.52 -12.48
N TYR A 120 1.52 9.85 -11.47
CA TYR A 120 2.21 8.76 -10.79
C TYR A 120 2.36 7.54 -11.70
N LEU A 121 1.31 7.16 -12.43
CA LEU A 121 1.34 6.05 -13.39
C LEU A 121 2.37 6.29 -14.50
N ASP A 122 2.40 7.48 -15.07
CA ASP A 122 3.37 7.89 -16.09
C ASP A 122 4.80 7.85 -15.52
N PHE A 123 5.00 8.40 -14.32
CA PHE A 123 6.29 8.36 -13.61
C PHE A 123 6.78 6.92 -13.39
N VAL A 124 5.97 6.06 -12.78
CA VAL A 124 6.41 4.71 -12.38
C VAL A 124 6.53 3.77 -13.58
N SER A 125 5.73 3.99 -14.63
CA SER A 125 5.78 3.18 -15.84
C SER A 125 7.10 3.30 -16.61
N ALA A 126 7.86 4.38 -16.42
CA ALA A 126 9.19 4.54 -17.00
C ALA A 126 10.21 3.53 -16.45
N PHE A 127 9.93 2.92 -15.30
CA PHE A 127 10.80 1.96 -14.62
C PHE A 127 10.31 0.51 -14.69
N ILE A 128 9.11 0.29 -15.25
CA ILE A 128 8.48 -1.02 -15.38
C ILE A 128 8.34 -1.35 -16.86
N TYR A 129 8.99 -2.42 -17.30
CA TYR A 129 8.94 -2.88 -18.69
C TYR A 129 7.93 -4.01 -18.87
#